data_AF-A0A3S3KD06-F1
#
_entry.id   AF-A0A3S3KD06-F1
#
_cell.length_a   1.000
_cell.length_b   1.000
_cell.length_c   1.000
_cell.angle_alpha   90.00
_cell.angle_beta   90.00
_cell.angle_gamma   90.00
#
_symmetry.space_group_name_H-M   'P 1'
#
loop_
_entity.id
_entity.type
_entity.pdbx_description
1 polymer ?
#
loop_
_entity_poly.entity_id
_entity_poly.type
_entity_poly.pdbx_seq_one_letter_code
_entity_poly.pdbx_strand_id
1 'polypeptide(L)'
;MNRPEGCEQERLTILIVVADDVLGGVYALNGGRFGREGLGEVFYLAADDLIWSCLDVGYSDFVSWCLTGDLDMLYGRFASFRPFTDPPPSLDKVYSFYPFLWTKEASEGSPSERVVGADDGVRVRLELAGFEVQ
;
A
#
# COMPACT_ATOMS: atom_id res chain seq x y z
N MET A 1 44.75 17.71 13.07
CA MET A 1 43.67 16.98 13.76
C MET A 1 42.65 16.65 12.68
N ASN A 2 42.77 15.47 12.07
CA ASN A 2 41.96 15.07 10.92
C ASN A 2 40.60 14.58 11.44
N ARG A 3 39.53 15.25 11.02
CA ARG A 3 38.16 14.76 11.17
C ARG A 3 38.02 13.57 10.21
N PRO A 4 37.61 12.36 10.65
CA PRO A 4 37.40 11.27 9.72
C PRO A 4 36.28 11.66 8.76
N GLU A 5 36.62 11.66 7.47
CA GLU A 5 35.68 11.86 6.37
C GLU A 5 34.77 10.64 6.27
N GLY A 6 33.46 10.90 6.18
CA GLY A 6 32.44 10.01 5.63
C GLY A 6 32.34 8.62 6.27
N CYS A 7 31.44 8.47 7.25
CA CYS A 7 30.72 7.21 7.37
C CYS A 7 29.97 7.03 6.04
N GLU A 8 30.45 6.16 5.16
CA GLU A 8 29.66 5.70 4.02
C GLU A 8 28.45 4.99 4.63
N GLN A 9 27.35 5.73 4.78
CA GLN A 9 26.08 5.23 5.25
C GLN A 9 25.68 4.15 4.26
N GLU A 10 25.82 2.88 4.68
CA GLU A 10 25.41 1.72 3.89
C GLU A 10 24.01 1.99 3.32
N ARG A 11 23.87 1.75 2.02
CA ARG A 11 22.66 1.98 1.25
C ARG A 11 21.47 1.28 1.93
N LEU A 12 20.72 2.04 2.73
CA LEU A 12 19.40 1.64 3.18
C LEU A 12 18.52 1.58 1.94
N THR A 13 18.26 0.38 1.43
CA THR A 13 17.39 0.11 0.27
C THR A 13 16.24 -0.80 0.66
N ILE A 14 15.78 -0.70 1.91
CA ILE A 14 14.75 -1.56 2.46
C ILE A 14 13.39 -0.89 2.32
N LEU A 15 12.37 -1.70 2.05
CA LEU A 15 10.97 -1.33 2.11
C LEU A 15 10.29 -2.40 2.96
N ILE A 16 9.58 -1.99 4.02
CA ILE A 16 8.92 -2.93 4.94
C ILE A 16 7.43 -2.76 4.76
N VAL A 17 6.72 -3.78 4.28
CA VAL A 17 5.25 -3.76 4.29
C VAL A 17 4.78 -3.79 5.74
N VAL A 18 3.92 -2.83 6.09
CA VAL A 18 3.42 -2.64 7.46
C VAL A 18 1.91 -2.84 7.59
N ALA A 19 1.16 -2.74 6.50
CA ALA A 19 -0.27 -3.04 6.45
C ALA A 19 -0.74 -3.24 5.00
N ASP A 20 -1.92 -3.81 4.86
CA ASP A 20 -2.75 -3.81 3.66
C ASP A 20 -4.16 -3.35 4.03
N ASP A 21 -4.98 -3.08 3.02
CA ASP A 21 -6.39 -2.77 3.22
C ASP A 21 -7.35 -3.66 2.44
N VAL A 22 -8.65 -3.54 2.72
CA VAL A 22 -9.67 -4.43 2.18
C VAL A 22 -9.79 -4.37 0.66
N LEU A 23 -9.45 -3.25 0.02
CA LEU A 23 -9.41 -3.11 -1.44
C LEU A 23 -8.06 -3.58 -2.02
N GLY A 24 -7.15 -3.93 -1.13
CA GLY A 24 -5.75 -4.27 -1.35
C GLY A 24 -4.93 -3.07 -1.76
N GLY A 25 -5.08 -1.93 -1.11
CA GLY A 25 -3.95 -1.02 -1.00
C GLY A 25 -2.85 -1.64 -0.12
N VAL A 26 -1.60 -1.22 -0.31
CA VAL A 26 -0.44 -1.70 0.48
C VAL A 26 0.26 -0.52 1.12
N TYR A 27 0.54 -0.62 2.41
CA TYR A 27 1.28 0.39 3.17
C TYR A 27 2.67 -0.14 3.49
N ALA A 28 3.70 0.69 3.27
CA ALA A 28 5.07 0.31 3.52
C ALA A 28 5.90 1.44 4.13
N LEU A 29 6.76 1.10 5.08
CA LEU A 29 7.73 2.00 5.67
C LEU A 29 8.95 2.13 4.76
N ASN A 30 9.27 3.35 4.34
CA ASN A 30 10.42 3.63 3.50
C ASN A 30 11.71 3.62 4.33
N GLY A 31 12.47 2.54 4.28
CA GLY A 31 13.84 2.49 4.76
C GLY A 31 14.85 2.76 3.65
N GLY A 32 14.58 3.76 2.80
CA GLY A 32 15.50 4.26 1.78
C GLY A 32 15.31 3.66 0.38
N ARG A 33 14.33 2.78 0.19
CA ARG A 33 13.96 2.25 -1.13
C ARG A 33 13.51 3.34 -2.12
N PHE A 34 12.82 4.38 -1.62
CA PHE A 34 12.41 5.54 -2.42
C PHE A 34 13.41 6.70 -2.37
N GLY A 35 14.62 6.47 -1.83
CA GLY A 35 15.63 7.50 -1.61
C GLY A 35 15.55 8.13 -0.21
N ARG A 36 16.20 9.29 -0.04
CA ARG A 36 16.26 9.98 1.27
C ARG A 36 15.01 10.78 1.60
N GLU A 37 14.25 11.16 0.56
CA GLU A 37 12.96 11.81 0.73
C GLU A 37 11.97 10.81 1.34
N GLY A 38 11.26 11.25 2.38
CA GLY A 38 10.37 10.41 3.18
C GLY A 38 11.02 9.19 3.84
N LEU A 39 12.32 9.28 4.19
CA LEU A 39 12.98 8.20 4.94
C LEU A 39 12.33 8.07 6.34
N GLY A 40 11.84 6.86 6.65
CA GLY A 40 11.11 6.58 7.90
C GLY A 40 9.63 6.94 7.86
N GLU A 41 9.13 7.40 6.71
CA GLU A 41 7.71 7.69 6.49
C GLU A 41 6.99 6.50 5.85
N VAL A 42 5.68 6.46 6.04
CA VAL A 42 4.80 5.45 5.46
C VAL A 42 4.36 5.90 4.06
N PHE A 43 4.53 5.00 3.11
CA PHE A 43 4.07 5.13 1.74
C PHE A 43 2.88 4.21 1.52
N TYR A 44 1.96 4.66 0.67
CA TYR A 44 0.77 3.92 0.27
C TYR A 44 0.81 3.63 -1.22
N LEU A 45 0.67 2.36 -1.59
CA LEU A 45 0.47 1.88 -2.95
C LEU A 45 -1.04 1.66 -3.12
N ALA A 46 -1.70 2.57 -3.82
CA ALA A 46 -3.14 2.51 -3.99
C ALA A 46 -3.55 1.43 -5.00
N ALA A 47 -4.70 0.80 -4.76
CA ALA A 47 -5.23 -0.25 -5.62
C ALA A 47 -5.73 0.27 -6.98
N ASP A 48 -6.00 1.58 -7.10
CA ASP A 48 -6.63 2.23 -8.25
C ASP A 48 -5.65 2.91 -9.22
N ASP A 49 -4.42 3.20 -8.81
CA ASP A 49 -3.39 3.78 -9.71
C ASP A 49 -2.06 3.01 -9.74
N LEU A 50 -1.81 2.12 -8.77
CA LEU A 50 -0.54 1.41 -8.60
C LEU A 50 0.67 2.35 -8.46
N ILE A 51 0.47 3.52 -7.86
CA ILE A 51 1.50 4.52 -7.61
C ILE A 51 1.80 4.61 -6.11
N TRP A 52 3.08 4.57 -5.76
CA TRP A 52 3.53 4.83 -4.39
C TRP A 52 3.43 6.33 -4.07
N SER A 53 2.67 6.65 -3.02
CA SER A 53 2.50 8.01 -2.51
C SER A 53 2.97 8.09 -1.06
N CYS A 54 3.80 9.08 -0.73
CA CYS A 54 4.14 9.34 0.67
C CYS A 54 2.90 9.85 1.42
N LEU A 55 2.68 9.37 2.64
CA LEU A 55 1.62 9.86 3.51
C LEU A 55 2.08 10.99 4.44
N ASP A 56 3.35 11.39 4.36
CA ASP A 56 3.99 12.42 5.20
C ASP A 56 3.82 12.15 6.71
N VAL A 57 3.77 10.87 7.10
CA VAL A 57 3.63 10.42 8.49
C VAL A 57 4.58 9.26 8.81
N GLY A 58 5.05 9.22 10.06
CA GLY A 58 5.85 8.10 10.58
C GLY A 58 4.99 6.90 11.00
N TYR A 59 5.63 5.78 11.30
CA TYR A 59 4.94 4.53 11.66
C TYR A 59 4.01 4.65 12.88
N SER A 60 4.42 5.39 13.93
CA SER A 60 3.59 5.53 15.14
C SER A 60 2.31 6.33 14.87
N ASP A 61 2.41 7.40 14.08
CA ASP A 61 1.26 8.22 13.70
C ASP A 61 0.32 7.42 12.78
N PHE A 62 0.88 6.62 11.86
CA PHE A 62 0.12 5.70 11.03
C PHE A 62 -0.68 4.69 11.86
N VAL A 63 -0.06 4.01 12.84
CA VAL A 63 -0.77 3.07 13.71
C VAL A 63 -1.85 3.78 14.54
N SER A 64 -1.57 4.98 15.06
CA SER A 64 -2.57 5.79 15.76
C SER A 64 -3.76 6.08 14.84
N TRP A 65 -3.51 6.43 13.58
CA TRP A 65 -4.55 6.67 12.57
C TRP A 65 -5.34 5.40 12.24
N CYS A 66 -4.70 4.23 12.08
CA CYS A 66 -5.45 2.97 11.84
C CYS A 66 -6.45 2.64 12.96
N LEU A 67 -6.16 3.06 14.21
CA LEU A 67 -6.99 2.76 15.37
C LEU A 67 -8.04 3.83 15.68
N THR A 68 -7.83 5.06 15.25
CA THR A 68 -8.64 6.23 15.68
C THR A 68 -9.12 7.11 14.53
N GLY A 69 -8.60 6.90 13.33
CA GLY A 69 -8.82 7.72 12.15
C GLY A 69 -10.17 7.47 11.51
N ASP A 70 -10.60 8.47 10.73
CA ASP A 70 -11.80 8.40 9.92
C ASP A 70 -11.50 7.71 8.59
N LEU A 71 -11.83 6.43 8.50
CA LEU A 71 -11.66 5.64 7.29
C LEU A 71 -12.56 6.12 6.14
N ASP A 72 -13.66 6.84 6.41
CA ASP A 72 -14.53 7.38 5.36
C ASP A 72 -13.80 8.45 4.55
N MET A 73 -12.82 9.16 5.13
CA MET A 73 -11.98 10.10 4.37
C MET A 73 -11.09 9.38 3.34
N LEU A 74 -10.69 8.14 3.61
CA LEU A 74 -9.85 7.34 2.73
C LEU A 74 -10.71 6.57 1.70
N TYR A 75 -11.80 5.96 2.15
CA TYR A 75 -12.69 5.14 1.32
C TYR A 75 -13.85 5.90 0.68
N GLY A 76 -14.01 7.20 0.94
CA GLY A 76 -15.12 7.98 0.39
C GLY A 76 -15.19 7.96 -1.14
N ARG A 77 -14.03 7.80 -1.82
CA ARG A 77 -13.94 7.61 -3.28
C ARG A 77 -14.50 6.27 -3.75
N PHE A 78 -14.49 5.28 -2.85
CA PHE A 78 -15.08 3.96 -3.02
C PHE A 78 -16.46 3.87 -2.36
N ALA A 79 -17.09 4.97 -1.92
CA ALA A 79 -18.41 4.91 -1.29
C ALA A 79 -19.52 4.43 -2.25
N SER A 80 -19.35 4.65 -3.56
CA SER A 80 -20.21 4.06 -4.60
C SER A 80 -19.91 2.59 -4.86
N PHE A 81 -18.76 2.11 -4.40
CA PHE A 81 -18.38 0.71 -4.41
C PHE A 81 -19.13 0.03 -3.26
N ARG A 82 -20.24 -0.65 -3.57
CA ARG A 82 -20.80 -1.62 -2.63
C ARG A 82 -19.99 -2.91 -2.79
N PRO A 83 -19.22 -3.35 -1.78
CA PRO A 83 -18.65 -4.69 -1.83
C PRO A 83 -19.80 -5.70 -1.98
N PHE A 84 -19.67 -6.68 -2.88
CA PHE A 84 -20.77 -7.60 -3.16
C PHE A 84 -20.98 -8.62 -2.04
N THR A 85 -20.07 -8.69 -1.07
CA THR A 85 -20.16 -9.59 0.09
C THR A 85 -20.49 -8.83 1.37
N ASP A 86 -21.65 -9.14 1.93
CA ASP A 86 -22.02 -8.86 3.32
C ASP A 86 -22.09 -10.22 4.05
N PRO A 87 -21.23 -10.48 5.06
CA PRO A 87 -20.26 -9.57 5.68
C PRO A 87 -18.99 -9.32 4.83
N PRO A 88 -18.20 -8.27 5.15
CA PRO A 88 -16.89 -8.04 4.56
C PRO A 88 -15.93 -9.24 4.81
N PRO A 89 -14.84 -9.35 4.02
CA PRO A 89 -13.86 -10.41 4.19
C PRO A 89 -13.23 -10.39 5.60
N SER A 90 -12.76 -11.57 6.03
CA SER A 90 -11.98 -11.71 7.26
C SER A 90 -10.64 -10.97 7.15
N LEU A 91 -10.01 -10.69 8.30
CA LEU A 91 -8.78 -9.89 8.38
C LEU A 91 -7.61 -10.43 7.51
N ASP A 92 -7.59 -11.74 7.25
CA ASP A 92 -6.59 -12.43 6.42
C ASP A 92 -6.91 -12.41 4.92
N LYS A 93 -7.90 -11.60 4.49
CA LYS A 93 -8.41 -11.59 3.12
C LYS A 93 -8.70 -10.19 2.61
N VAL A 94 -8.53 -10.02 1.30
CA VAL A 94 -8.75 -8.75 0.59
C VAL A 94 -9.53 -8.97 -0.70
N TYR A 95 -10.09 -7.90 -1.25
CA TYR A 95 -10.61 -7.90 -2.61
C TYR A 95 -9.47 -7.85 -3.64
N SER A 96 -9.69 -8.53 -4.76
CA SER A 96 -8.86 -8.46 -5.95
C SER A 96 -9.77 -8.24 -7.15
N PHE A 97 -9.35 -7.36 -8.06
CA PHE A 97 -10.14 -6.88 -9.18
C PHE A 97 -9.53 -7.33 -10.50
N TYR A 98 -10.39 -7.73 -11.44
CA TYR A 98 -10.00 -7.99 -12.81
C TYR A 98 -11.03 -7.48 -13.82
N PRO A 99 -10.63 -6.68 -14.83
CA PRO A 99 -9.30 -6.05 -14.99
C PRO A 99 -8.91 -5.18 -13.78
N PHE A 100 -7.61 -4.92 -13.59
CA PHE A 100 -7.14 -4.15 -12.44
C PHE A 100 -7.68 -2.72 -12.46
N LEU A 101 -7.92 -2.11 -11.31
CA LEU A 101 -8.63 -0.83 -11.22
C LEU A 101 -7.91 0.33 -11.93
N TRP A 102 -6.59 0.27 -12.06
CA TRP A 102 -5.79 1.25 -12.80
C TRP A 102 -5.83 1.09 -14.32
N THR A 103 -6.46 0.04 -14.84
CA THR A 103 -6.56 -0.15 -16.30
C THR A 103 -7.76 0.59 -16.89
N LYS A 104 -7.65 0.92 -18.18
CA LYS A 104 -8.71 1.58 -18.92
C LYS A 104 -9.99 0.73 -18.99
N GLU A 105 -9.84 -0.59 -19.08
CA GLU A 105 -10.95 -1.53 -19.12
C GLU A 105 -11.76 -1.55 -17.82
N ALA A 106 -11.09 -1.38 -16.67
CA ALA A 106 -11.76 -1.29 -15.38
C ALA A 106 -12.49 0.05 -15.20
N SER A 107 -11.90 1.15 -15.68
CA SER A 107 -12.50 2.50 -15.56
C SER A 107 -13.69 2.72 -16.50
N GLU A 108 -13.70 2.08 -17.68
CA GLU A 108 -14.81 2.14 -18.65
C GLU A 108 -15.84 1.01 -18.45
N GLY A 109 -15.55 0.04 -17.58
CA GLY A 109 -16.32 -1.18 -17.41
C GLY A 109 -16.81 -1.41 -15.98
N SER A 110 -17.16 -2.67 -15.70
CA SER A 110 -17.48 -3.15 -14.35
C SER A 110 -16.50 -4.27 -14.03
N PRO A 111 -15.40 -3.98 -13.31
CA PRO A 111 -14.41 -4.99 -12.97
C PRO A 111 -15.06 -6.08 -12.11
N SER A 112 -14.67 -7.33 -12.36
CA SER A 112 -15.05 -8.45 -11.50
C SER A 112 -14.23 -8.42 -10.23
N GLU A 113 -14.84 -8.80 -9.11
CA GLU A 113 -14.16 -8.91 -7.82
C GLU A 113 -14.07 -10.35 -7.34
N ARG A 114 -13.00 -10.65 -6.61
CA ARG A 114 -12.83 -11.90 -5.87
C ARG A 114 -12.19 -11.63 -4.53
N VAL A 115 -12.54 -12.44 -3.54
CA VAL A 115 -11.85 -12.48 -2.25
C VAL A 115 -10.66 -13.42 -2.36
N VAL A 116 -9.46 -12.92 -2.01
CA VAL A 116 -8.19 -13.67 -2.01
C VAL A 116 -7.52 -13.55 -0.65
N GLY A 117 -6.50 -14.38 -0.38
CA GLY A 117 -5.68 -14.19 0.82
C GLY A 117 -4.93 -12.85 0.78
N ALA A 118 -4.81 -12.19 1.92
CA ALA A 118 -4.09 -10.91 2.03
C ALA A 118 -2.64 -11.04 1.54
N ASP A 119 -1.98 -12.17 1.85
CA ASP A 119 -0.60 -12.45 1.43
C ASP A 119 -0.46 -12.49 -0.10
N ASP A 120 -1.38 -13.20 -0.77
CA ASP A 120 -1.44 -13.26 -2.23
C ASP A 120 -1.75 -11.88 -2.83
N GLY A 121 -2.64 -11.14 -2.16
CA GLY A 121 -3.01 -9.78 -2.52
C GLY A 121 -1.80 -8.85 -2.55
N VAL A 122 -1.05 -8.79 -1.44
CA VAL A 122 0.17 -8.00 -1.29
C VAL A 122 1.24 -8.42 -2.29
N ARG A 123 1.48 -9.74 -2.44
CA ARG A 123 2.50 -10.25 -3.36
C ARG A 123 2.27 -9.78 -4.80
N VAL A 124 1.06 -9.97 -5.32
CA VAL A 124 0.71 -9.57 -6.69
C VAL A 124 0.91 -8.07 -6.89
N ARG A 125 0.56 -7.25 -5.89
CA ARG A 125 0.68 -5.78 -5.98
C ARG A 125 2.12 -5.31 -5.98
N LEU A 126 2.96 -5.92 -5.16
CA LEU A 126 4.40 -5.64 -5.16
C LEU A 126 5.05 -6.06 -6.48
N GLU A 127 4.72 -7.25 -7.00
CA GLU A 127 5.22 -7.73 -8.30
C GLU A 127 4.83 -6.78 -9.44
N LEU A 128 3.56 -6.32 -9.47
CA LEU A 128 3.07 -5.37 -10.46
C LEU A 128 3.74 -3.99 -10.32
N ALA A 129 4.11 -3.59 -9.11
CA ALA A 129 4.88 -2.38 -8.84
C ALA A 129 6.39 -2.55 -9.10
N GLY A 130 6.84 -3.70 -9.61
CA GLY A 130 8.24 -3.97 -10.00
C GLY A 130 9.15 -4.41 -8.86
N PHE A 131 8.60 -4.98 -7.78
CA PHE A 131 9.36 -5.54 -6.67
C PHE A 131 9.49 -7.06 -6.81
N GLU A 132 10.68 -7.58 -6.50
CA GLU A 132 10.88 -9.03 -6.36
C GLU A 132 10.42 -9.47 -4.96
N VAL A 133 9.45 -10.37 -4.91
CA VAL A 133 8.96 -10.98 -3.66
C VAL A 133 9.50 -12.42 -3.63
N GLN A 134 10.22 -12.78 -2.55
CA GLN A 134 10.80 -14.11 -2.36
C GLN A 134 9.78 -15.12 -1.80
#